data_AF-A0A1R2CB70-F1
#
_entry.id   AF-A0A1R2CB70-F1
#
_cell.length_a   1.000
_cell.length_b   1.000
_cell.length_c   1.000
_cell.angle_alpha   90.00
_cell.angle_beta   90.00
_cell.angle_gamma   90.00
#
_symmetry.space_group_name_H-M   'P 1'
#
loop_
_entity.id
_entity.type
_entity.pdbx_description
1 polymer ?
#
loop_
_entity_poly.entity_id
_entity_poly.type
_entity_poly.pdbx_seq_one_letter_code
_entity_poly.pdbx_strand_id
1 'polypeptide(L)'
;MSFNFCENEDYQGAEMIYFFEDQECSTNNSFFYSESADCNSFTVLNDDQFNQKLIQPNSKKGKSLNALKKFTKKSEPKNESHEKIKVKQPKKEYIRTKLIRGHKRAIRQAITNQFPKKTIHKVDELNKIQYDSWEIFKNNAIKLCPQIIELSKTENGPLTDGKNRRLLEKTKDFHYKTWNDYFVKDYFSNQYIRESFKLYIDVIFAVMDCDDLCTRFGFNCCQSEKHLTCCIEAWNELYYQLKNDFTMQI
;
A
#
# COMPACT_ATOMS: atom_id res chain seq x y z
N MET A 1 -56.35 -50.46 10.07
CA MET A 1 -55.63 -50.22 8.81
C MET A 1 -54.17 -50.00 9.16
N SER A 2 -53.33 -50.95 8.77
CA SER A 2 -51.90 -50.97 9.00
C SER A 2 -51.18 -50.22 7.89
N PHE A 3 -50.19 -49.39 8.21
CA PHE A 3 -49.12 -49.04 7.29
C PHE A 3 -47.80 -48.91 8.07
N ASN A 4 -46.92 -49.87 7.82
CA ASN A 4 -45.47 -49.79 8.01
C ASN A 4 -44.88 -48.95 6.87
N PHE A 5 -43.83 -48.17 7.12
CA PHE A 5 -42.72 -47.85 6.20
C PHE A 5 -41.61 -47.20 7.04
N CYS A 6 -40.55 -47.94 7.42
CA CYS A 6 -39.29 -48.22 6.72
C CYS A 6 -38.23 -47.11 6.90
N GLU A 7 -37.08 -47.56 7.42
CA GLU A 7 -35.90 -46.82 7.82
C GLU A 7 -34.95 -46.48 6.64
N ASN A 8 -33.99 -45.59 6.97
CA ASN A 8 -32.62 -45.47 6.46
C ASN A 8 -32.39 -45.03 5.01
N GLU A 9 -31.73 -43.88 4.85
CA GLU A 9 -30.67 -43.73 3.84
C GLU A 9 -29.46 -42.96 4.40
N ASP A 10 -28.31 -43.56 4.18
CA ASP A 10 -26.96 -43.17 4.53
C ASP A 10 -26.47 -41.94 3.74
N TYR A 11 -25.88 -40.96 4.45
CA TYR A 11 -25.17 -39.85 3.81
C TYR A 11 -23.67 -40.20 3.74
N GLN A 12 -23.24 -40.76 2.60
CA GLN A 12 -21.83 -40.96 2.28
C GLN A 12 -21.18 -39.67 1.77
N GLY A 13 -19.98 -39.41 2.27
CA GLY A 13 -19.19 -38.22 1.97
C GLY A 13 -18.69 -38.17 0.52
N ALA A 14 -18.74 -36.96 -0.05
CA ALA A 14 -18.07 -36.63 -1.29
C ALA A 14 -16.78 -35.86 -0.97
N GLU A 15 -15.63 -36.49 -1.20
CA GLU A 15 -14.34 -35.82 -1.32
C GLU A 15 -14.33 -34.96 -2.59
N MET A 16 -14.12 -33.65 -2.41
CA MET A 16 -14.02 -32.69 -3.49
C MET A 16 -12.54 -32.54 -3.87
N ILE A 17 -12.10 -33.31 -4.86
CA ILE A 17 -10.77 -33.20 -5.48
C ILE A 17 -10.77 -31.99 -6.41
N TYR A 18 -10.07 -30.92 -6.03
CA TYR A 18 -9.81 -29.79 -6.91
C TYR A 18 -8.60 -30.09 -7.80
N PHE A 19 -8.86 -30.33 -9.08
CA PHE A 19 -7.84 -30.25 -10.13
C PHE A 19 -7.53 -28.77 -10.40
N PHE A 20 -6.30 -28.36 -10.10
CA PHE A 20 -5.74 -27.12 -10.62
C PHE A 20 -5.21 -27.41 -12.03
N GLU A 21 -5.94 -26.96 -13.05
CA GLU A 21 -5.39 -26.86 -14.41
C GLU A 21 -4.48 -25.64 -14.46
N ASP A 22 -3.20 -25.88 -14.78
CA ASP A 22 -2.21 -24.86 -15.07
C ASP A 22 -2.62 -24.10 -16.33
N GLN A 23 -3.13 -22.88 -16.15
CA GLN A 23 -3.48 -22.00 -17.26
C GLN A 23 -2.22 -21.30 -17.76
N GLU A 24 -1.58 -21.91 -18.76
CA GLU A 24 -0.53 -21.28 -19.56
C GLU A 24 -1.11 -20.02 -20.26
N CYS A 25 -0.55 -18.86 -19.92
CA CYS A 25 -0.95 -17.60 -20.53
C CYS A 25 -0.32 -17.52 -21.94
N SER A 26 -1.03 -18.04 -22.94
CA SER A 26 -0.64 -17.95 -24.35
C SER A 26 -0.81 -16.52 -24.86
N THR A 27 0.30 -15.83 -25.10
CA THR A 27 0.34 -14.56 -25.81
C THR A 27 0.10 -14.78 -27.30
N ASN A 28 -1.07 -14.42 -27.80
CA ASN A 28 -1.30 -14.18 -29.22
C ASN A 28 -1.99 -12.82 -29.40
N ASN A 29 -1.18 -11.79 -29.61
CA ASN A 29 -1.61 -10.61 -30.35
C ASN A 29 -0.45 -10.19 -31.25
N SER A 30 -0.46 -10.75 -32.47
CA SER A 30 0.36 -10.29 -33.57
C SER A 30 -0.18 -8.94 -34.03
N PHE A 31 0.50 -7.86 -33.68
CA PHE A 31 0.34 -6.59 -34.36
C PHE A 31 1.61 -6.32 -35.18
N PHE A 32 1.41 -6.37 -36.49
CA PHE A 32 2.38 -6.05 -37.54
C PHE A 32 3.01 -4.67 -37.31
N TYR A 33 4.34 -4.61 -37.21
CA TYR A 33 5.11 -3.44 -37.63
C TYR A 33 6.38 -3.94 -38.31
N SER A 34 6.44 -3.69 -39.62
CA SER A 34 7.57 -3.98 -40.49
C SER A 34 8.66 -2.90 -40.36
N GLU A 35 9.87 -3.38 -40.09
CA GLU A 35 11.21 -2.94 -40.51
C GLU A 35 11.51 -1.44 -40.75
N SER A 36 12.57 -0.97 -40.06
CA SER A 36 13.82 -0.60 -40.76
C SER A 36 15.02 -0.49 -39.79
N ALA A 37 15.96 -1.40 -40.01
CA ALA A 37 17.43 -1.31 -40.00
C ALA A 37 18.22 -0.28 -39.13
N ASP A 38 19.27 -0.86 -38.53
CA ASP A 38 20.65 -0.36 -38.37
C ASP A 38 21.17 0.17 -37.01
N CYS A 39 22.13 -0.62 -36.51
CA CYS A 39 23.40 -0.31 -35.86
C CYS A 39 23.43 0.40 -34.49
N ASN A 40 23.89 -0.31 -33.45
CA ASN A 40 25.32 -0.38 -33.15
C ASN A 40 25.63 -1.24 -31.92
N SER A 41 26.72 -1.99 -32.06
CA SER A 41 27.44 -2.74 -31.03
C SER A 41 27.73 -1.88 -29.79
N PHE A 42 27.14 -2.22 -28.65
CA PHE A 42 27.48 -1.63 -27.36
C PHE A 42 28.63 -2.42 -26.71
N THR A 43 29.82 -1.83 -26.74
CA THR A 43 31.01 -2.31 -26.03
C THR A 43 30.78 -2.27 -24.52
N VAL A 44 30.99 -3.42 -23.88
CA VAL A 44 31.13 -3.56 -22.42
C VAL A 44 32.39 -2.79 -22.01
N LEU A 45 32.23 -1.67 -21.32
CA LEU A 45 33.32 -0.98 -20.63
C LEU A 45 33.24 -1.25 -19.13
N ASN A 46 34.42 -1.57 -18.62
CA ASN A 46 34.73 -2.09 -17.30
C ASN A 46 34.19 -1.24 -16.14
N ASP A 47 33.71 -1.96 -15.12
CA ASP A 47 33.60 -1.52 -13.74
C ASP A 47 34.97 -1.11 -13.23
N ASP A 48 35.15 0.18 -12.93
CA ASP A 48 36.10 0.60 -11.92
C ASP A 48 35.75 1.98 -11.35
N GLN A 49 35.65 2.03 -10.02
CA GLN A 49 35.69 3.21 -9.15
C GLN A 49 34.50 4.17 -9.13
N PHE A 50 33.40 3.72 -8.52
CA PHE A 50 32.36 4.61 -8.00
C PHE A 50 32.70 5.09 -6.57
N ASN A 51 33.68 5.99 -6.47
CA ASN A 51 33.90 6.76 -5.24
C ASN A 51 32.96 7.97 -5.20
N GLN A 52 31.69 7.73 -4.86
CA GLN A 52 30.75 8.82 -4.57
C GLN A 52 31.06 9.42 -3.19
N LYS A 53 31.79 10.54 -3.24
CA LYS A 53 31.78 11.55 -2.19
C LYS A 53 30.33 12.01 -2.01
N LEU A 54 29.69 11.58 -0.92
CA LEU A 54 28.36 12.03 -0.50
C LEU A 54 28.40 13.54 -0.21
N ILE A 55 28.21 14.35 -1.26
CA ILE A 55 27.86 15.75 -1.12
C ILE A 55 26.47 15.76 -0.51
N GLN A 56 26.37 16.06 0.79
CA GLN A 56 25.09 16.25 1.44
C GLN A 56 24.39 17.45 0.79
N PRO A 57 23.27 17.26 0.08
CA PRO A 57 22.57 18.39 -0.51
C PRO A 57 22.00 19.25 0.61
N ASN A 58 22.31 20.56 0.55
CA ASN A 58 21.69 21.58 1.38
C ASN A 58 20.17 21.35 1.42
N SER A 59 19.67 21.08 2.61
CA SER A 59 18.32 20.59 2.87
C SER A 59 17.27 21.64 2.51
N LYS A 60 16.78 21.60 1.26
CA LYS A 60 15.51 22.25 0.91
C LYS A 60 14.46 21.67 1.86
N LYS A 61 13.92 22.51 2.77
CA LYS A 61 12.87 22.15 3.73
C LYS A 61 11.79 21.37 2.99
N GLY A 62 11.74 20.05 3.21
CA GLY A 62 10.75 19.19 2.56
C GLY A 62 9.35 19.71 2.87
N LYS A 63 8.52 19.89 1.84
CA LYS A 63 7.13 20.34 2.01
C LYS A 63 6.46 19.43 3.06
N SER A 64 6.13 20.00 4.21
CA SER A 64 5.41 19.28 5.26
C SER A 64 4.02 18.91 4.76
N LEU A 65 3.50 17.74 5.16
CA LEU A 65 2.09 17.38 4.92
C LEU A 65 1.20 18.31 5.77
N ASN A 66 0.95 19.51 5.26
CA ASN A 66 0.26 20.56 5.98
C ASN A 66 -1.20 20.20 6.25
N ALA A 67 -1.80 19.36 5.39
CA ALA A 67 -3.15 18.86 5.59
C ALA A 67 -3.29 18.13 6.93
N LEU A 68 -2.24 17.42 7.40
CA LEU A 68 -2.27 16.70 8.67
C LEU A 68 -2.50 17.60 9.90
N LYS A 69 -2.26 18.90 9.78
CA LYS A 69 -2.51 19.86 10.87
C LYS A 69 -4.00 20.00 11.19
N LYS A 70 -4.88 19.68 10.22
CA LYS A 70 -6.34 19.71 10.37
C LYS A 70 -6.90 18.47 11.09
N PHE A 71 -6.07 17.45 11.31
CA PHE A 71 -6.49 16.19 11.90
C PHE A 71 -6.03 16.05 13.33
N THR A 72 -6.75 15.22 14.08
CA THR A 72 -6.49 14.98 15.48
C THR A 72 -6.55 13.50 15.81
N LYS A 73 -5.66 13.05 16.69
CA LYS A 73 -5.63 11.70 17.23
C LYS A 73 -5.85 11.78 18.73
N LYS A 74 -6.87 11.06 19.21
CA LYS A 74 -7.07 10.81 20.64
C LYS A 74 -6.07 9.71 21.04
N SER A 75 -5.26 9.95 22.06
CA SER A 75 -4.48 8.89 22.70
C SER A 75 -5.19 8.48 23.97
N GLU A 76 -5.52 7.20 24.09
CA GLU A 76 -6.00 6.64 25.35
C GLU A 76 -4.90 6.79 26.42
N PRO A 77 -5.23 7.32 27.61
CA PRO A 77 -4.29 7.37 28.72
C PRO A 77 -3.91 5.94 29.11
N LYS A 78 -2.61 5.68 29.31
CA LYS A 78 -2.12 4.34 29.68
C LYS A 78 -2.41 3.96 31.14
N ASN A 79 -2.76 4.94 31.97
CA ASN A 79 -3.02 4.76 33.39
C ASN A 79 -4.38 5.40 33.72
N GLU A 80 -5.18 4.73 34.56
CA GLU A 80 -6.53 5.13 34.99
C GLU A 80 -6.57 6.39 35.88
N SER A 81 -5.44 7.09 36.05
CA SER A 81 -5.47 8.40 36.70
C SER A 81 -6.24 9.38 35.81
N HIS A 82 -7.00 10.29 36.43
CA HIS A 82 -7.88 11.29 35.81
C HIS A 82 -7.18 12.32 34.89
N GLU A 83 -6.11 11.96 34.19
CA GLU A 83 -5.46 12.81 33.20
C GLU A 83 -6.39 13.09 32.01
N LYS A 84 -6.60 14.37 31.73
CA LYS A 84 -7.36 14.87 30.59
C LYS A 84 -6.83 14.27 29.28
N ILE A 85 -7.75 13.77 28.44
CA ILE A 85 -7.43 13.21 27.11
C ILE A 85 -6.64 14.26 26.29
N LYS A 86 -5.38 13.96 25.97
CA LYS A 86 -4.53 14.84 25.16
C LYS A 86 -4.83 14.60 23.68
N VAL A 87 -5.35 15.63 23.01
CA VAL A 87 -5.56 15.65 21.56
C VAL A 87 -4.25 16.01 20.88
N LYS A 88 -3.74 15.16 19.98
CA LYS A 88 -2.46 15.37 19.28
C LYS A 88 -2.64 15.30 17.77
N GLN A 89 -1.81 15.99 17.00
CA GLN A 89 -1.79 15.83 15.55
C GLN A 89 -1.19 14.47 15.13
N PRO A 90 -1.68 13.84 14.04
CA PRO A 90 -1.05 12.66 13.48
C PRO A 90 0.39 12.94 13.03
N LYS A 91 1.31 12.02 13.38
CA LYS A 91 2.72 12.13 12.94
C LYS A 91 2.85 11.78 11.46
N LYS A 92 3.64 12.56 10.71
CA LYS A 92 3.98 12.30 9.29
C LYS A 92 4.51 10.87 9.08
N GLU A 93 5.40 10.43 9.96
CA GLU A 93 5.99 9.08 9.89
C GLU A 93 4.95 7.97 10.01
N TYR A 94 3.94 8.15 10.88
CA TYR A 94 2.84 7.17 11.02
C TYR A 94 2.08 6.99 9.70
N ILE A 95 1.76 8.10 9.02
CA ILE A 95 1.11 8.07 7.71
C ILE A 95 1.97 7.34 6.69
N ARG A 96 3.27 7.68 6.61
CA ARG A 96 4.21 7.06 5.69
C ARG A 96 4.29 5.56 5.84
N THR A 97 4.53 5.11 7.08
CA THR A 97 4.56 3.70 7.42
C THR A 97 3.27 3.01 7.03
N LYS A 98 2.11 3.60 7.37
CA LYS A 98 0.81 2.99 7.14
C LYS A 98 0.50 2.87 5.65
N LEU A 99 0.75 3.92 4.87
CA LEU A 99 0.49 3.95 3.43
C LEU A 99 1.43 3.04 2.66
N ILE A 100 2.75 3.10 2.90
CA ILE A 100 3.68 2.26 2.13
C ILE A 100 3.49 0.77 2.48
N ARG A 101 3.22 0.44 3.76
CA ARG A 101 2.88 -0.95 4.13
C ARG A 101 1.60 -1.42 3.48
N GLY A 102 0.58 -0.57 3.48
CA GLY A 102 -0.69 -0.85 2.83
C GLY A 102 -0.51 -1.06 1.33
N HIS A 103 0.26 -0.20 0.65
CA HIS A 103 0.57 -0.32 -0.77
C HIS A 103 1.32 -1.62 -1.10
N LYS A 104 2.39 -1.95 -0.39
CA LYS A 104 3.09 -3.24 -0.55
C LYS A 104 2.14 -4.42 -0.35
N ARG A 105 1.23 -4.34 0.63
CA ARG A 105 0.22 -5.38 0.88
C ARG A 105 -0.80 -5.48 -0.26
N ALA A 106 -1.27 -4.35 -0.76
CA ALA A 106 -2.21 -4.27 -1.87
C ALA A 106 -1.60 -4.85 -3.15
N ILE A 107 -0.33 -4.57 -3.44
CA ILE A 107 0.39 -5.18 -4.57
C ILE A 107 0.39 -6.71 -4.44
N ARG A 108 0.77 -7.26 -3.28
CA ARG A 108 0.78 -8.71 -3.07
C ARG A 108 -0.61 -9.31 -3.26
N GLN A 109 -1.64 -8.66 -2.73
CA GLN A 109 -3.03 -9.09 -2.88
C GLN A 109 -3.49 -9.05 -4.34
N ALA A 110 -3.15 -8.00 -5.09
CA ALA A 110 -3.47 -7.90 -6.51
C ALA A 110 -2.84 -9.05 -7.31
N ILE A 111 -1.56 -9.35 -7.07
CA ILE A 111 -0.81 -10.39 -7.77
C ILE A 111 -1.33 -11.79 -7.43
N THR A 112 -1.66 -12.04 -6.16
CA THR A 112 -2.22 -13.33 -5.73
C THR A 112 -3.73 -13.43 -5.93
N ASN A 113 -4.33 -12.48 -6.65
CA ASN A 113 -5.78 -12.38 -6.88
C ASN A 113 -6.63 -12.43 -5.59
N GLN A 114 -6.09 -11.92 -4.48
CA GLN A 114 -6.78 -11.81 -3.20
C GLN A 114 -7.52 -10.47 -3.07
N PHE A 115 -8.79 -10.53 -2.69
CA PHE A 115 -9.59 -9.33 -2.50
C PHE A 115 -9.28 -8.62 -1.16
N PRO A 116 -9.16 -7.28 -1.12
CA PRO A 116 -8.78 -6.55 0.09
C PRO A 116 -9.97 -6.31 1.02
N LYS A 117 -10.24 -7.26 1.91
CA LYS A 117 -11.35 -7.19 2.89
C LYS A 117 -11.03 -6.43 4.19
N LYS A 118 -9.76 -6.05 4.41
CA LYS A 118 -9.25 -5.52 5.68
C LYS A 118 -8.26 -4.38 5.44
N THR A 119 -7.91 -3.68 6.52
CA THR A 119 -6.88 -2.62 6.58
C THR A 119 -7.29 -1.30 5.92
N ILE A 120 -6.33 -0.44 5.55
CA ILE A 120 -6.58 0.92 5.07
C ILE A 120 -7.17 0.96 3.65
N HIS A 121 -6.87 -0.05 2.83
CA HIS A 121 -7.36 -0.18 1.45
C HIS A 121 -8.49 -1.22 1.34
N LYS A 122 -9.32 -1.35 2.38
CA LYS A 122 -10.52 -2.19 2.32
C LYS A 122 -11.41 -1.73 1.16
N VAL A 123 -11.91 -2.69 0.38
CA VAL A 123 -12.84 -2.44 -0.72
C VAL A 123 -14.15 -3.17 -0.40
N ASP A 124 -15.27 -2.52 -0.67
CA ASP A 124 -16.60 -3.13 -0.68
C ASP A 124 -16.92 -3.63 -2.09
N GLU A 125 -17.15 -4.94 -2.23
CA GLU A 125 -17.47 -5.61 -3.50
C GLU A 125 -18.80 -5.11 -4.09
N LEU A 126 -19.73 -4.65 -3.24
CA LEU A 126 -21.02 -4.12 -3.66
C LEU A 126 -20.93 -2.66 -4.11
N ASN A 127 -19.87 -1.96 -3.72
CA ASN A 127 -19.65 -0.58 -4.11
C ASN A 127 -18.85 -0.52 -5.42
N LYS A 128 -19.57 -0.30 -6.53
CA LYS A 128 -18.99 -0.23 -7.88
C LYS A 128 -17.80 0.74 -7.99
N ILE A 129 -17.84 1.90 -7.32
CA ILE A 129 -16.75 2.89 -7.40
C ILE A 129 -15.47 2.35 -6.75
N GLN A 130 -15.59 1.72 -5.58
CA GLN A 130 -14.44 1.11 -4.91
C GLN A 130 -13.92 -0.10 -5.69
N TYR A 131 -14.81 -0.95 -6.20
CA TYR A 131 -14.46 -2.10 -7.02
C TYR A 131 -13.72 -1.69 -8.31
N ASP A 132 -14.24 -0.73 -9.06
CA ASP A 132 -13.62 -0.22 -10.29
C ASP A 132 -12.22 0.37 -10.00
N SER A 133 -12.08 1.12 -8.91
CA SER A 133 -10.77 1.66 -8.48
C SER A 133 -9.76 0.56 -8.15
N TRP A 134 -10.22 -0.51 -7.49
CA TRP A 134 -9.39 -1.66 -7.17
C TRP A 134 -8.95 -2.42 -8.42
N GLU A 135 -9.85 -2.67 -9.37
CA GLU A 135 -9.51 -3.37 -10.61
C GLU A 135 -8.51 -2.56 -11.46
N ILE A 136 -8.64 -1.24 -11.52
CA ILE A 136 -7.64 -0.37 -12.17
C ILE A 136 -6.26 -0.53 -11.50
N PHE A 137 -6.21 -0.47 -10.17
CA PHE A 137 -4.96 -0.66 -9.43
C PHE A 137 -4.38 -2.06 -9.64
N LYS A 138 -5.21 -3.10 -9.55
CA LYS A 138 -4.82 -4.51 -9.70
C LYS A 138 -4.25 -4.79 -11.08
N ASN A 139 -4.93 -4.33 -12.14
CA ASN A 139 -4.47 -4.50 -13.51
C ASN A 139 -3.14 -3.77 -13.75
N ASN A 140 -2.95 -2.59 -13.16
CA ASN A 140 -1.66 -1.90 -13.20
C ASN A 140 -0.56 -2.70 -12.47
N ALA A 141 -0.85 -3.24 -11.29
CA ALA A 141 0.09 -4.03 -10.51
C ALA A 141 0.52 -5.33 -11.22
N ILE A 142 -0.42 -6.01 -11.89
CA ILE A 142 -0.15 -7.21 -12.69
C ILE A 142 0.67 -6.86 -13.95
N LYS A 143 0.36 -5.74 -14.61
CA LYS A 143 1.11 -5.30 -15.80
C LYS A 143 2.59 -4.98 -15.51
N LEU A 144 2.87 -4.42 -14.33
CA LEU A 144 4.22 -4.01 -13.91
C LEU A 144 4.93 -5.07 -13.04
N CYS A 145 4.35 -6.27 -12.94
CA CYS A 145 4.62 -7.30 -11.95
C CYS A 145 6.12 -7.62 -11.71
N PRO A 146 7.00 -7.77 -12.74
CA PRO A 146 8.41 -8.06 -12.48
C PRO A 146 9.10 -6.97 -11.65
N GLN A 147 8.83 -5.70 -11.95
CA GLN A 147 9.53 -4.55 -11.34
C GLN A 147 9.01 -4.22 -9.94
N ILE A 148 7.71 -4.41 -9.68
CA ILE A 148 7.11 -4.07 -8.37
C ILE A 148 7.16 -5.20 -7.36
N ILE A 149 7.22 -6.47 -7.78
CA ILE A 149 7.29 -7.61 -6.85
C ILE A 149 8.48 -7.45 -5.91
N GLU A 150 9.67 -7.23 -6.46
CA GLU A 150 10.91 -7.16 -5.69
C GLU A 150 10.86 -6.05 -4.63
N LEU A 151 10.34 -4.88 -5.00
CA LEU A 151 10.17 -3.74 -4.12
C LEU A 151 9.05 -3.94 -3.09
N SER A 152 8.06 -4.79 -3.40
CA SER A 152 6.94 -5.11 -2.51
C SER A 152 7.28 -6.14 -1.42
N LYS A 153 8.41 -6.85 -1.55
CA LYS A 153 8.87 -7.82 -0.55
C LYS A 153 9.12 -7.13 0.79
N THR A 154 8.77 -7.83 1.87
CA THR A 154 8.87 -7.34 3.24
C THR A 154 10.28 -7.41 3.82
N GLU A 155 11.17 -8.21 3.21
CA GLU A 155 12.59 -8.28 3.57
C GLU A 155 13.30 -6.93 3.42
N ASN A 156 12.86 -6.11 2.46
CA ASN A 156 13.41 -4.78 2.17
C ASN A 156 12.72 -3.64 2.95
N GLY A 157 11.89 -3.96 3.96
CA GLY A 157 11.19 -2.96 4.77
C GLY A 157 11.95 -2.62 6.06
N PRO A 158 11.80 -1.40 6.61
CA PRO A 158 12.37 -1.07 7.92
C PRO A 158 11.79 -2.00 8.99
N LEU A 159 12.69 -2.55 9.79
CA LEU A 159 12.41 -3.57 10.81
C LEU A 159 11.62 -2.96 11.96
N THR A 160 10.29 -3.11 11.94
CA THR A 160 9.44 -2.66 13.06
C THR A 160 9.03 -3.76 14.02
N ASP A 161 9.42 -5.01 13.77
CA ASP A 161 9.06 -6.13 14.64
C ASP A 161 10.23 -6.48 15.58
N GLY A 162 9.92 -6.61 16.87
CA GLY A 162 10.90 -6.67 17.95
C GLY A 162 11.77 -7.93 17.95
N LYS A 163 11.35 -9.00 17.26
CA LYS A 163 12.14 -10.25 17.14
C LYS A 163 13.33 -10.10 16.17
N ASN A 164 13.13 -9.50 14.99
CA ASN A 164 14.22 -9.32 14.03
C ASN A 164 15.16 -8.16 14.39
N ARG A 165 14.68 -7.15 15.16
CA ARG A 165 15.54 -6.05 15.64
C ARG A 165 16.72 -6.55 16.49
N ARG A 166 16.54 -7.63 17.27
CA ARG A 166 17.57 -8.18 18.15
C ARG A 166 18.62 -9.02 17.41
N LEU A 167 18.27 -9.59 16.25
CA LEU A 167 19.20 -10.41 15.47
C LEU A 167 20.27 -9.53 14.78
N LEU A 168 19.85 -8.40 14.21
CA LEU A 168 20.73 -7.49 13.46
C LEU A 168 21.44 -6.43 14.30
N GLU A 169 21.10 -6.20 15.57
CA GLU A 169 21.93 -5.35 16.45
C GLU A 169 23.37 -5.89 16.60
N LYS A 170 23.62 -7.15 16.21
CA LYS A 170 24.96 -7.76 16.14
C LYS A 170 25.72 -7.49 14.84
N THR A 171 25.03 -7.15 13.75
CA THR A 171 25.61 -6.85 12.44
C THR A 171 25.46 -5.35 12.20
N LYS A 172 26.57 -4.62 12.09
CA LYS A 172 26.61 -3.14 11.91
C LYS A 172 26.06 -2.67 10.54
N ASP A 173 25.13 -3.40 9.94
CA ASP A 173 24.51 -3.01 8.69
C ASP A 173 23.52 -1.88 8.95
N PHE A 174 23.73 -0.77 8.25
CA PHE A 174 22.99 0.48 8.30
C PHE A 174 21.55 0.36 7.76
N HIS A 175 20.83 -0.71 8.09
CA HIS A 175 19.42 -0.81 7.72
C HIS A 175 18.59 0.24 8.48
N TYR A 176 17.86 1.04 7.72
CA TYR A 176 17.05 2.14 8.22
C TYR A 176 16.04 1.65 9.27
N LYS A 177 16.20 2.11 10.51
CA LYS A 177 15.31 1.76 11.64
C LYS A 177 13.92 2.39 11.54
N THR A 178 13.72 3.36 10.64
CA THR A 178 12.52 4.20 10.59
C THR A 178 12.10 4.51 9.16
N TRP A 179 10.81 4.83 8.98
CA TRP A 179 10.26 5.31 7.70
C TRP A 179 10.61 6.79 7.51
N ASN A 180 11.91 7.07 7.56
CA ASN A 180 12.49 8.40 7.47
C ASN A 180 12.40 8.95 6.03
N ASP A 181 12.82 10.20 5.84
CA ASP A 181 12.78 10.84 4.52
C ASP A 181 13.59 10.08 3.47
N TYR A 182 14.74 9.52 3.85
CA TYR A 182 15.58 8.74 2.95
C TYR A 182 14.86 7.50 2.44
N PHE A 183 14.27 6.69 3.34
CA PHE A 183 13.52 5.49 2.95
C PHE A 183 12.37 5.84 2.00
N VAL A 184 11.64 6.93 2.28
CA VAL A 184 10.53 7.35 1.43
C VAL A 184 11.03 7.76 0.04
N LYS A 185 12.15 8.49 -0.04
CA LYS A 185 12.77 8.85 -1.33
C LYS A 185 13.21 7.61 -2.11
N ASP A 186 13.86 6.67 -1.44
CA ASP A 186 14.33 5.42 -2.04
C ASP A 186 13.15 4.59 -2.56
N TYR A 187 12.10 4.40 -1.75
CA TYR A 187 10.89 3.69 -2.16
C TYR A 187 10.23 4.31 -3.40
N PHE A 188 10.17 5.64 -3.46
CA PHE A 188 9.58 6.36 -4.59
C PHE A 188 10.58 6.72 -5.69
N SER A 189 11.83 6.24 -5.66
CA SER A 189 12.82 6.49 -6.70
C SER A 189 12.41 5.88 -8.05
N ASN A 190 11.73 4.73 -8.00
CA ASN A 190 11.22 4.02 -9.16
C ASN A 190 9.89 4.62 -9.65
N GLN A 191 9.80 4.94 -10.95
CA GLN A 191 8.60 5.51 -11.57
C GLN A 191 7.38 4.60 -11.47
N TYR A 192 7.55 3.29 -11.65
CA TYR A 192 6.47 2.31 -11.58
C TYR A 192 5.84 2.25 -10.18
N ILE A 193 6.65 2.41 -9.13
CA ILE A 193 6.13 2.53 -7.75
C ILE A 193 5.30 3.80 -7.59
N ARG A 194 5.76 4.94 -8.12
CA ARG A 194 5.01 6.20 -8.02
C ARG A 194 3.65 6.10 -8.72
N GLU A 195 3.62 5.53 -9.91
CA GLU A 195 2.38 5.33 -10.69
C GLU A 195 1.42 4.38 -9.96
N SER A 196 1.91 3.22 -9.55
CA SER A 196 1.11 2.25 -8.78
C SER A 196 0.60 2.84 -7.46
N PHE A 197 1.43 3.65 -6.77
CA PHE A 197 1.04 4.28 -5.51
C PHE A 197 -0.06 5.32 -5.71
N LYS A 198 -0.06 6.08 -6.81
CA LYS A 198 -1.14 7.03 -7.12
C LYS A 198 -2.48 6.32 -7.29
N LEU A 199 -2.51 5.21 -8.02
CA LEU A 199 -3.71 4.36 -8.14
C LEU A 199 -4.12 3.75 -6.80
N TYR A 200 -3.16 3.38 -5.97
CA TYR A 200 -3.44 2.90 -4.62
C TYR A 200 -4.08 3.98 -3.72
N ILE A 201 -3.67 5.25 -3.84
CA ILE A 201 -4.35 6.35 -3.16
C ILE A 201 -5.79 6.49 -3.67
N ASP A 202 -6.04 6.30 -4.96
CA ASP A 202 -7.39 6.30 -5.53
C ASP A 202 -8.27 5.20 -4.93
N VAL A 203 -7.71 4.00 -4.69
CA VAL A 203 -8.42 2.92 -3.99
C VAL A 203 -8.84 3.33 -2.57
N ILE A 204 -7.95 3.98 -1.81
CA ILE A 204 -8.25 4.39 -0.42
C ILE A 204 -9.36 5.46 -0.39
N PHE A 205 -9.32 6.39 -1.34
CA PHE A 205 -10.21 7.56 -1.39
C PHE A 205 -11.33 7.44 -2.43
N ALA A 206 -11.60 6.23 -2.93
CA ALA A 206 -12.65 5.97 -3.91
C ALA A 206 -14.04 6.44 -3.44
N VAL A 207 -14.27 6.40 -2.12
CA VAL A 207 -15.45 7.01 -1.47
C VAL A 207 -14.97 7.96 -0.40
N MET A 208 -15.42 9.22 -0.48
CA MET A 208 -15.04 10.29 0.45
C MET A 208 -15.93 10.31 1.70
N ASP A 209 -16.06 9.16 2.36
CA ASP A 209 -16.82 9.02 3.60
C ASP A 209 -15.93 9.31 4.82
N CYS A 210 -16.32 10.29 5.63
CA CYS A 210 -15.46 10.76 6.72
C CYS A 210 -15.30 9.72 7.84
N ASP A 211 -16.34 8.95 8.17
CA ASP A 211 -16.30 7.96 9.24
C ASP A 211 -15.41 6.77 8.87
N ASP A 212 -15.57 6.27 7.64
CA ASP A 212 -14.74 5.21 7.07
C ASP A 212 -13.27 5.67 7.00
N LEU A 213 -13.01 6.88 6.50
CA LEU A 213 -11.65 7.42 6.45
C LEU A 213 -11.04 7.61 7.85
N CYS A 214 -11.79 8.13 8.83
CA CYS A 214 -11.31 8.25 10.21
C CYS A 214 -10.92 6.88 10.78
N THR A 215 -11.75 5.86 10.53
CA THR A 215 -11.51 4.47 10.95
C THR A 215 -10.27 3.88 10.29
N ARG A 216 -10.19 3.97 8.96
CA ARG A 216 -9.07 3.44 8.15
C ARG A 216 -7.75 4.08 8.56
N PHE A 217 -7.73 5.38 8.79
CA PHE A 217 -6.52 6.13 9.12
C PHE A 217 -6.18 6.11 10.62
N GLY A 218 -7.16 5.96 11.50
CA GLY A 218 -6.96 5.93 12.96
C GLY A 218 -6.68 7.33 13.56
N PHE A 219 -7.25 8.36 12.94
CA PHE A 219 -7.32 9.74 13.43
C PHE A 219 -8.56 10.42 12.85
N ASN A 220 -8.98 11.53 13.45
CA ASN A 220 -10.24 12.20 13.17
C ASN A 220 -10.02 13.55 12.48
N CYS A 221 -10.90 13.91 11.55
CA CYS A 221 -10.94 15.23 10.92
C CYS A 221 -11.61 16.31 11.81
N CYS A 222 -12.42 15.90 12.79
CA CYS A 222 -13.04 16.80 13.77
C CYS A 222 -13.28 16.09 15.12
N GLN A 223 -13.83 16.81 16.10
CA GLN A 223 -14.24 16.24 17.40
C GLN A 223 -15.74 15.98 17.52
N SER A 224 -16.51 16.44 16.53
CA SER A 224 -17.97 16.29 16.47
C SER A 224 -18.36 14.87 16.04
N GLU A 225 -19.54 14.42 16.46
CA GLU A 225 -20.16 13.18 15.95
C GLU A 225 -20.67 13.34 14.52
N LYS A 226 -21.03 14.57 14.14
CA LYS A 226 -21.48 14.90 12.78
C LYS A 226 -20.38 15.64 12.04
N HIS A 227 -19.99 15.08 10.90
CA HIS A 227 -19.01 15.70 10.00
C HIS A 227 -19.62 16.90 9.27
N LEU A 228 -18.83 17.95 9.12
CA LEU A 228 -19.19 19.17 8.38
C LEU A 228 -18.48 19.19 7.02
N THR A 229 -18.86 20.11 6.14
CA THR A 229 -18.21 20.31 4.84
C THR A 229 -16.69 20.50 4.95
N CYS A 230 -16.22 21.18 5.99
CA CYS A 230 -14.79 21.37 6.25
C CYS A 230 -14.02 20.06 6.52
N CYS A 231 -14.70 19.00 6.96
CA CYS A 231 -14.11 17.66 7.12
C CYS A 231 -13.79 17.04 5.76
N ILE A 232 -14.74 17.14 4.81
CA ILE A 232 -14.56 16.67 3.44
C ILE A 232 -13.43 17.44 2.76
N GLU A 233 -13.38 18.76 2.94
CA GLU A 233 -12.28 19.59 2.43
C GLU A 233 -10.92 19.19 3.02
N ALA A 234 -10.84 18.88 4.32
CA ALA A 234 -9.61 18.41 4.95
C ALA A 234 -9.13 17.07 4.37
N TRP A 235 -10.05 16.13 4.13
CA TRP A 235 -9.75 14.85 3.49
C TRP A 235 -9.34 15.01 2.03
N ASN A 236 -10.02 15.86 1.27
CA ASN A 236 -9.63 16.21 -0.10
C ASN A 236 -8.22 16.80 -0.15
N GLU A 237 -7.89 17.74 0.73
CA GLU A 237 -6.54 18.30 0.79
C GLU A 237 -5.50 17.21 1.09
N LEU A 238 -5.80 16.30 2.02
CA LEU A 238 -4.92 15.18 2.33
C LEU A 238 -4.77 14.25 1.11
N TYR A 239 -5.86 13.90 0.43
CA TYR A 239 -5.84 13.12 -0.81
C TYR A 239 -4.92 13.75 -1.87
N TYR A 240 -5.09 15.05 -2.16
CA TYR A 240 -4.26 15.77 -3.12
C TYR A 240 -2.77 15.77 -2.73
N GLN A 241 -2.45 16.02 -1.44
CA GLN A 241 -1.07 15.98 -0.96
C GLN A 241 -0.48 14.57 -1.03
N LEU A 242 -1.25 13.53 -0.71
CA LEU A 242 -0.80 12.14 -0.77
C LEU A 242 -0.60 11.65 -2.20
N LYS A 243 -1.45 12.07 -3.14
CA LYS A 243 -1.37 11.66 -4.54
C LYS A 243 -0.27 12.37 -5.31
N ASN A 244 -0.04 13.66 -5.04
CA ASN A 244 0.86 14.50 -5.84
C ASN A 244 2.18 14.78 -5.12
N ASP A 245 2.13 15.29 -3.90
CA ASP A 245 3.33 15.78 -3.22
C ASP A 245 4.13 14.64 -2.59
N PHE A 246 3.45 13.62 -2.07
CA PHE A 246 4.09 12.52 -1.34
C PHE A 246 5.08 11.73 -2.21
N THR A 247 4.77 11.57 -3.50
CA THR A 247 5.62 10.89 -4.48
C THR A 247 6.72 11.78 -5.08
N MET A 248 6.64 13.11 -4.90
CA MET A 248 7.55 14.09 -5.53
C MET A 248 8.58 14.71 -4.57
N GLN A 249 8.68 14.25 -3.32
CA GLN A 249 9.71 14.73 -2.37
C GLN A 249 11.14 14.19 -2.66
N ILE A 250 11.43 13.82 -3.91
CA ILE A 250 12.74 13.34 -4.38
C ILE A 250 13.70 14.51 -4.48
#